data_AF-A0A957FMX0-F1
#
_entry.id   AF-A0A957FMX0-F1
#
_cell.length_a   1.000
_cell.length_b   1.000
_cell.length_c   1.000
_cell.angle_alpha   90.00
_cell.angle_beta   90.00
_cell.angle_gamma   90.00
#
_symmetry.space_group_name_H-M   'P 1'
#
loop_
_entity.id
_entity.type
_entity.pdbx_description
1 polymer ?
#
loop_
_entity_poly.entity_id
_entity_poly.type
_entity_poly.pdbx_seq_one_letter_code
_entity_poly.pdbx_strand_id
1 'polypeptide(L)'
;RWQLRPRWHGWQPELALLLHTFLAGFAFQVHPAGIGLTLGSLWLGFRFRLWHRWLPIVGGIALGTLAAAPALWTIAADGAGAQAELQELLSAPAQTTAVGFQQLGQLATANGWEAFWLSQSWVWPSPLAQLLPLLTLLLALLASGGLLLLSFRLGRDLLRHNRATPTAVTILTALVPVWSAAAPLFFLRSSTPVYIQYQLASAPALFLAMGALVAWLVAQWEWLRWPTAVTLLLIAALHTAAITLTLNTVSHTLVEGGMGTPLRYPQNLTNILKSTGQPIAVHAIGDAVEYDGDAAVFRVLLWNYPHQIADGRHVLLLPGAGGTLLFPAENVPSWSQLQALALPGTTAVYPRRAGDLPFLTQAIPALNEADLLAGRFTAVSPPISLENGATLHGWRTDTQENGRVQLTTLWRIDQLPPAGQFQQFNHLYLPDSATPDQVRDATTSSAAWQAGDWLITWAVFDAPAQPVAHFDVGMYTWPDLQRSPVHGREPDQDPLAPIRLIP
;
A
#
# COMPACT_ATOMS: atom_id res chain seq x y z
N ARG A 1 13.92 -58.25 4.99
CA ARG A 1 14.74 -58.00 3.77
C ARG A 1 13.85 -57.43 2.67
N TRP A 2 13.63 -56.11 2.67
CA TRP A 2 13.14 -55.33 1.53
C TRP A 2 13.77 -53.94 1.69
N GLN A 3 15.05 -53.83 1.30
CA GLN A 3 15.71 -52.53 1.17
C GLN A 3 15.27 -51.91 -0.16
N LEU A 4 14.12 -51.25 -0.15
CA LEU A 4 13.82 -50.23 -1.15
C LEU A 4 14.74 -49.04 -0.83
N ARG A 5 15.96 -49.07 -1.36
CA ARG A 5 16.76 -47.84 -1.50
C ARG A 5 16.09 -47.05 -2.63
N PRO A 6 15.45 -45.90 -2.36
CA PRO A 6 15.05 -45.05 -3.46
C PRO A 6 16.33 -44.60 -4.15
N ARG A 7 16.52 -45.01 -5.41
CA ARG A 7 17.44 -44.35 -6.34
C ARG A 7 16.84 -42.97 -6.56
N TRP A 8 17.10 -42.04 -5.65
CA TRP A 8 17.02 -40.62 -5.97
C TRP A 8 17.98 -40.44 -7.14
N HIS A 9 17.46 -40.22 -8.34
CA HIS A 9 18.21 -39.63 -9.44
C HIS A 9 18.62 -38.24 -8.96
N GLY A 10 19.72 -38.22 -8.21
CA GLY A 10 20.25 -37.03 -7.57
C GLY A 10 20.49 -36.01 -8.65
N TRP A 11 19.89 -34.84 -8.48
CA TRP A 11 20.31 -33.64 -9.16
C TRP A 11 21.84 -33.63 -9.20
N GLN A 12 22.42 -33.45 -10.39
CA GLN A 12 23.86 -33.34 -10.50
C GLN A 12 24.29 -32.24 -9.53
N PRO A 13 25.26 -32.49 -8.64
CA PRO A 13 25.55 -31.58 -7.55
C PRO A 13 26.08 -30.22 -8.04
N GLU A 14 26.43 -30.13 -9.32
CA GLU A 14 26.65 -28.88 -10.05
C GLU A 14 25.37 -28.07 -10.25
N LEU A 15 24.29 -28.70 -10.74
CA LEU A 15 22.99 -28.05 -10.92
C LEU A 15 22.40 -27.57 -9.58
N ALA A 16 22.54 -28.35 -8.51
CA ALA A 16 22.11 -27.93 -7.18
C ALA A 16 22.87 -26.69 -6.67
N LEU A 17 24.18 -26.63 -6.92
CA LEU A 17 25.01 -25.48 -6.55
C LEU A 17 24.69 -24.24 -7.40
N LEU A 18 24.46 -24.43 -8.71
CA LEU A 18 24.02 -23.38 -9.61
C LEU A 18 22.67 -22.80 -9.18
N LEU A 19 21.68 -23.66 -8.88
CA LEU A 19 20.38 -23.21 -8.41
C LEU A 19 20.46 -22.50 -7.05
N HIS A 20 21.25 -23.03 -6.11
CA HIS A 20 21.43 -22.39 -4.81
C HIS A 20 22.02 -20.98 -4.94
N THR A 21 23.05 -20.82 -5.77
CA THR A 21 23.70 -19.53 -6.00
C THR A 21 22.84 -18.56 -6.80
N PHE A 22 22.09 -19.05 -7.79
CA PHE A 22 21.04 -18.28 -8.46
C PHE A 22 20.00 -17.76 -7.46
N LEU A 23 19.43 -18.63 -6.63
CA LEU A 23 18.40 -18.25 -5.65
C LEU A 23 18.94 -17.27 -4.61
N ALA A 24 20.18 -17.44 -4.15
CA ALA A 24 20.83 -16.50 -3.24
C ALA A 24 20.99 -15.09 -3.88
N GLY A 25 21.27 -15.02 -5.18
CA GLY A 25 21.34 -13.78 -5.94
C GLY A 25 19.98 -13.22 -6.39
N PHE A 26 18.95 -14.05 -6.51
CA PHE A 26 17.63 -13.64 -6.98
C PHE A 26 16.70 -13.22 -5.84
N ALA A 27 16.76 -13.88 -4.67
CA ALA A 27 15.82 -13.66 -3.58
C ALA A 27 15.79 -12.20 -3.09
N PHE A 28 16.93 -11.51 -3.06
CA PHE A 28 16.98 -10.11 -2.65
C PHE A 28 16.36 -9.14 -3.67
N GLN A 29 16.28 -9.54 -4.94
CA GLN A 29 15.66 -8.74 -6.01
C GLN A 29 14.14 -8.70 -5.87
N VAL A 30 13.56 -9.78 -5.33
CA VAL A 30 12.12 -9.87 -5.05
C VAL A 30 11.78 -9.19 -3.72
N HIS A 31 12.63 -9.37 -2.70
CA HIS A 31 12.38 -8.79 -1.39
C HIS A 31 13.68 -8.57 -0.60
N PRO A 32 13.90 -7.41 0.04
CA PRO A 32 15.14 -7.09 0.77
C PRO A 32 15.54 -8.14 1.80
N ALA A 33 14.57 -8.80 2.46
CA ALA A 33 14.80 -9.92 3.39
C ALA A 33 15.71 -11.03 2.83
N GLY A 34 15.63 -11.29 1.51
CA GLY A 34 16.37 -12.37 0.86
C GLY A 34 17.90 -12.21 0.97
N ILE A 35 18.39 -10.98 1.12
CA ILE A 35 19.83 -10.71 1.25
C ILE A 35 20.42 -11.33 2.53
N GLY A 36 19.63 -11.48 3.59
CA GLY A 36 20.07 -12.12 4.82
C GLY A 36 20.54 -13.57 4.61
N LEU A 37 19.99 -14.26 3.60
CA LEU A 37 20.38 -15.64 3.25
C LEU A 37 21.80 -15.75 2.68
N THR A 38 22.42 -14.64 2.27
CA THR A 38 23.80 -14.62 1.77
C THR A 38 24.79 -15.10 2.82
N LEU A 39 24.61 -14.73 4.10
CA LEU A 39 25.49 -15.16 5.19
C LEU A 39 25.46 -16.69 5.38
N GLY A 40 24.27 -17.29 5.36
CA GLY A 40 24.12 -18.75 5.43
C GLY A 40 24.73 -19.46 4.22
N SER A 41 24.56 -18.89 3.02
CA SER A 41 25.11 -19.42 1.77
C SER A 41 26.64 -19.35 1.74
N LEU A 42 27.22 -18.22 2.16
CA LEU A 42 28.67 -18.05 2.31
C LEU A 42 29.24 -19.03 3.33
N TRP A 43 28.59 -19.18 4.49
CA TRP A 43 29.00 -20.15 5.51
C TRP A 43 29.06 -21.58 4.96
N LEU A 44 28.06 -22.03 4.20
CA LEU A 44 28.09 -23.34 3.53
C LEU A 44 29.25 -23.44 2.53
N GLY A 45 29.42 -22.39 1.72
CA GLY A 45 30.53 -22.27 0.77
C GLY A 45 31.87 -22.47 1.45
N PHE A 46 32.07 -21.81 2.60
CA PHE A 46 33.29 -21.91 3.39
C PHE A 46 33.46 -23.28 4.06
N ARG A 47 32.43 -23.73 4.79
CA ARG A 47 32.45 -24.96 5.60
C ARG A 47 32.68 -26.21 4.76
N PHE A 48 32.11 -26.26 3.55
CA PHE A 48 32.18 -27.41 2.65
C PHE A 48 33.10 -27.18 1.45
N ARG A 49 33.86 -26.08 1.44
CA ARG A 49 34.84 -25.75 0.40
C ARG A 49 34.25 -25.75 -1.01
N LEU A 50 33.02 -25.26 -1.15
CA LEU A 50 32.28 -25.28 -2.42
C LEU A 50 32.94 -24.43 -3.51
N TRP A 51 33.86 -23.53 -3.13
CA TRP A 51 34.67 -22.72 -4.05
C TRP A 51 35.50 -23.55 -5.05
N HIS A 52 35.79 -24.83 -4.78
CA HIS A 52 36.43 -25.73 -5.76
C HIS A 52 35.51 -26.02 -6.96
N ARG A 53 34.22 -25.72 -6.86
CA ARG A 53 33.20 -25.86 -7.92
C ARG A 53 32.74 -24.48 -8.38
N TRP A 54 33.70 -23.65 -8.78
CA TRP A 54 33.47 -22.25 -9.12
C TRP A 54 32.54 -22.07 -10.33
N LEU A 55 32.55 -22.99 -11.31
CA LEU A 55 31.73 -22.88 -12.53
C LEU A 55 30.21 -22.77 -12.21
N PRO A 56 29.59 -23.71 -11.48
CA PRO A 56 28.20 -23.55 -11.02
C PRO A 56 27.92 -22.27 -10.23
N ILE A 57 28.87 -21.84 -9.40
CA ILE A 57 28.72 -20.63 -8.57
C ILE A 57 28.64 -19.40 -9.46
N VAL A 58 29.59 -19.25 -10.39
CA VAL A 58 29.63 -18.15 -11.36
C VAL A 58 28.39 -18.18 -12.26
N GLY A 59 27.98 -19.37 -12.71
CA GLY A 59 26.77 -19.54 -13.52
C GLY A 59 25.50 -19.08 -12.78
N GLY A 60 25.33 -19.45 -11.51
CA GLY A 60 24.20 -19.00 -10.71
C GLY A 60 24.21 -17.50 -10.44
N ILE A 61 25.38 -16.93 -10.11
CA ILE A 61 25.54 -15.46 -9.94
C ILE A 61 25.17 -14.75 -11.24
N ALA A 62 25.69 -15.20 -12.39
CA ALA A 62 25.41 -14.60 -13.70
C ALA A 62 23.91 -14.62 -14.03
N LEU A 63 23.22 -15.74 -13.77
CA LEU A 63 21.77 -15.83 -13.93
C LEU A 63 21.02 -14.89 -13.00
N GLY A 64 21.48 -14.75 -11.75
CA GLY A 64 20.91 -13.80 -10.79
C GLY A 64 21.06 -12.36 -11.29
N THR A 65 22.27 -11.97 -11.70
CA THR A 65 22.53 -10.63 -12.26
C THR A 65 21.71 -10.37 -13.53
N LEU A 66 21.58 -11.37 -14.41
CA LEU A 66 20.77 -11.25 -15.62
C LEU A 66 19.29 -11.04 -15.30
N ALA A 67 18.77 -11.67 -14.25
CA ALA A 67 17.40 -11.44 -13.78
C ALA A 67 17.18 -10.01 -13.24
N ALA A 68 18.23 -9.37 -12.72
CA ALA A 68 18.16 -7.97 -12.26
C ALA A 68 18.26 -6.95 -13.40
N ALA A 69 18.67 -7.37 -14.61
CA ALA A 69 18.98 -6.47 -15.71
C ALA A 69 17.82 -5.54 -16.12
N PRO A 70 16.54 -5.98 -16.19
CA PRO A 70 15.43 -5.08 -16.52
C PRO A 70 15.28 -3.93 -15.52
N ALA A 71 15.35 -4.23 -14.22
CA ALA A 71 15.24 -3.21 -13.17
C ALA A 71 16.42 -2.23 -13.21
N LEU A 72 17.64 -2.74 -13.38
CA LEU A 72 18.84 -1.91 -13.51
C LEU A 72 18.77 -1.01 -14.75
N TRP A 73 18.23 -1.52 -15.85
CA TRP A 73 18.00 -0.75 -17.07
C TRP A 73 17.00 0.38 -16.83
N THR A 74 15.85 0.11 -16.20
CA THR A 74 14.84 1.14 -15.89
C THR A 74 15.42 2.23 -14.99
N ILE A 75 16.18 1.87 -13.95
CA ILE A 75 16.83 2.85 -13.06
C ILE A 75 17.85 3.69 -13.82
N ALA A 76 18.61 3.08 -14.74
CA ALA A 76 19.63 3.78 -15.51
C ALA A 76 19.06 4.69 -16.60
N ALA A 77 18.00 4.25 -17.30
CA ALA A 77 17.44 4.95 -18.45
C ALA A 77 16.55 6.15 -18.05
N ASP A 78 15.66 5.96 -17.08
CA ASP A 78 14.55 6.91 -16.81
C ASP A 78 14.52 7.40 -15.35
N GLY A 79 15.46 6.96 -14.53
CA GLY A 79 15.35 7.01 -13.08
C GLY A 79 16.07 8.17 -12.39
N ALA A 80 15.96 9.43 -12.82
CA ALA A 80 16.58 10.53 -12.05
C ALA A 80 16.12 10.52 -10.57
N GLY A 81 14.83 10.27 -10.33
CA GLY A 81 14.29 10.08 -8.98
C GLY A 81 14.77 8.79 -8.31
N ALA A 82 14.77 7.66 -9.01
CA ALA A 82 15.25 6.39 -8.46
C ALA A 82 16.76 6.41 -8.12
N GLN A 83 17.56 7.13 -8.91
CA GLN A 83 18.98 7.36 -8.67
C GLN A 83 19.19 8.27 -7.45
N ALA A 84 18.39 9.33 -7.32
CA ALA A 84 18.42 10.21 -6.15
C ALA A 84 18.05 9.45 -4.86
N GLU A 85 16.99 8.65 -4.88
CA GLU A 85 16.58 7.78 -3.77
C GLU A 85 17.66 6.75 -3.41
N LEU A 86 18.28 6.11 -4.42
CA LEU A 86 19.38 5.19 -4.19
C LEU A 86 20.59 5.91 -3.58
N GLN A 87 20.91 7.10 -4.05
CA GLN A 87 22.00 7.91 -3.53
C GLN A 87 21.72 8.36 -2.09
N GLU A 88 20.49 8.78 -1.79
CA GLU A 88 20.05 9.12 -0.43
C GLU A 88 20.22 7.90 0.49
N LEU A 89 19.70 6.73 0.09
CA LEU A 89 19.79 5.49 0.85
C LEU A 89 21.24 5.04 1.09
N LEU A 90 22.12 5.19 0.08
CA LEU A 90 23.55 4.88 0.21
C LEU A 90 24.31 5.90 1.08
N SER A 91 23.83 7.15 1.13
CA SER A 91 24.42 8.22 1.96
C SER A 91 23.91 8.22 3.40
N ALA A 92 22.77 7.59 3.67
CA ALA A 92 22.15 7.54 4.99
C ALA A 92 23.07 6.82 6.01
N PRO A 93 23.27 7.40 7.21
CA PRO A 93 24.16 6.83 8.22
C PRO A 93 23.60 5.50 8.75
N ALA A 94 24.42 4.46 8.71
CA ALA A 94 24.04 3.16 9.24
C ALA A 94 24.02 3.15 10.77
N GLN A 95 22.95 2.63 11.37
CA GLN A 95 22.79 2.47 12.81
C GLN A 95 23.02 1.00 13.21
N THR A 96 23.67 0.80 14.36
CA THR A 96 23.84 -0.55 14.95
C THR A 96 22.70 -0.82 15.93
N THR A 97 21.91 -1.86 15.70
CA THR A 97 20.72 -2.17 16.52
C THR A 97 20.47 -3.67 16.68
N ALA A 98 20.00 -4.08 17.86
CA ALA A 98 19.62 -5.47 18.14
C ALA A 98 18.14 -5.77 17.81
N VAL A 99 17.41 -4.82 17.21
CA VAL A 99 15.98 -4.95 16.88
C VAL A 99 15.71 -6.18 16.00
N GLY A 100 16.61 -6.54 15.09
CA GLY A 100 16.47 -7.76 14.28
C GLY A 100 16.39 -9.04 15.12
N PHE A 101 17.19 -9.15 16.20
CA PHE A 101 17.13 -10.30 17.11
C PHE A 101 15.84 -10.30 17.93
N GLN A 102 15.37 -9.14 18.38
CA GLN A 102 14.09 -9.01 19.07
C GLN A 102 12.93 -9.47 18.17
N GLN A 103 12.90 -8.99 16.92
CA GLN A 103 11.90 -9.36 15.92
C GLN A 103 11.94 -10.85 15.56
N LEU A 104 13.13 -11.44 15.45
CA LEU A 104 13.27 -12.88 15.26
C LEU A 104 12.69 -13.66 16.46
N GLY A 105 12.94 -13.18 17.69
CA GLY A 105 12.34 -13.74 18.90
C GLY A 105 10.81 -13.65 18.90
N GLN A 106 10.24 -12.53 18.45
CA GLN A 106 8.80 -12.37 18.27
C GLN A 106 8.22 -13.37 17.27
N LEU A 107 8.87 -13.55 16.10
CA LEU A 107 8.48 -14.55 15.12
C LEU A 107 8.58 -15.99 15.68
N ALA A 108 9.66 -16.30 16.40
CA ALA A 108 9.90 -17.62 16.97
C ALA A 108 8.82 -18.04 17.97
N THR A 109 8.25 -17.07 18.67
CA THR A 109 7.35 -17.28 19.80
C THR A 109 5.90 -16.93 19.49
N ALA A 110 5.63 -16.47 18.26
CA ALA A 110 4.36 -15.87 17.87
C ALA A 110 3.91 -14.79 18.89
N ASN A 111 4.84 -13.98 19.38
CA ASN A 111 4.52 -12.93 20.34
C ASN A 111 4.10 -11.65 19.62
N GLY A 112 2.90 -11.14 19.92
CA GLY A 112 2.42 -9.86 19.41
C GLY A 112 2.07 -9.85 17.92
N TRP A 113 1.86 -11.00 17.29
CA TRP A 113 1.47 -11.05 15.87
C TRP A 113 0.10 -10.42 15.62
N GLU A 114 -0.77 -10.42 16.63
CA GLU A 114 -2.09 -9.79 16.59
C GLU A 114 -2.01 -8.29 16.31
N ALA A 115 -0.94 -7.62 16.74
CA ALA A 115 -0.80 -6.19 16.56
C ALA A 115 -0.73 -5.79 15.09
N PHE A 116 -0.32 -6.70 14.20
CA PHE A 116 -0.34 -6.46 12.76
C PHE A 116 -1.76 -6.43 12.18
N TRP A 117 -2.72 -7.12 12.81
CA TRP A 117 -4.06 -7.33 12.24
C TRP A 117 -5.17 -6.62 13.05
N LEU A 118 -5.00 -6.53 14.37
CA LEU A 118 -5.98 -6.07 15.36
C LEU A 118 -5.47 -4.88 16.19
N SER A 119 -4.31 -4.31 15.87
CA SER A 119 -3.68 -3.21 16.62
C SER A 119 -3.00 -3.60 17.94
N GLN A 120 -2.16 -2.69 18.43
CA GLN A 120 -1.40 -2.84 19.68
C GLN A 120 -2.28 -2.83 20.94
N SER A 121 -3.52 -2.31 20.86
CA SER A 121 -4.44 -2.22 21.99
C SER A 121 -5.39 -3.40 22.10
N TRP A 122 -5.27 -4.39 21.20
CA TRP A 122 -6.13 -5.57 21.22
C TRP A 122 -5.99 -6.38 22.51
N VAL A 123 -7.12 -6.80 23.06
CA VAL A 123 -7.19 -7.67 24.23
C VAL A 123 -7.90 -8.96 23.85
N TRP A 124 -7.21 -10.09 24.02
CA TRP A 124 -7.79 -11.40 23.75
C TRP A 124 -8.93 -11.72 24.73
N PRO A 125 -10.03 -12.34 24.26
CA PRO A 125 -11.03 -12.88 25.16
C PRO A 125 -10.48 -14.08 25.95
N SER A 126 -11.05 -14.32 27.12
CA SER A 126 -10.83 -15.57 27.85
C SER A 126 -11.43 -16.75 27.07
N PRO A 127 -10.74 -17.91 26.94
CA PRO A 127 -9.50 -18.30 27.63
C PRO A 127 -8.20 -17.95 26.88
N LEU A 128 -8.25 -17.40 25.66
CA LEU A 128 -7.06 -17.15 24.83
C LEU A 128 -6.04 -16.22 25.50
N ALA A 129 -6.50 -15.19 26.22
CA ALA A 129 -5.62 -14.28 26.96
C ALA A 129 -4.69 -15.00 27.96
N GLN A 130 -5.13 -16.12 28.53
CA GLN A 130 -4.35 -16.88 29.50
C GLN A 130 -3.48 -17.93 28.82
N LEU A 131 -3.97 -18.53 27.75
CA LEU A 131 -3.30 -19.63 27.07
C LEU A 131 -2.17 -19.14 26.15
N LEU A 132 -2.37 -18.04 25.41
CA LEU A 132 -1.38 -17.55 24.44
C LEU A 132 -0.01 -17.26 25.08
N PRO A 133 0.10 -16.56 26.23
CA PRO A 133 1.39 -16.35 26.89
C PRO A 133 2.11 -17.65 27.27
N LEU A 134 1.37 -18.69 27.67
CA LEU A 134 1.94 -20.00 27.99
C LEU A 134 2.49 -20.68 26.73
N LEU A 135 1.79 -20.56 25.59
CA LEU A 135 2.29 -21.07 24.32
C LEU A 135 3.53 -20.30 23.85
N THR A 136 3.55 -18.98 24.00
CA THR A 136 4.71 -18.13 23.71
C THR A 136 5.94 -18.61 24.49
N LEU A 137 5.78 -18.86 25.80
CA LEU A 137 6.85 -19.40 26.64
C LEU A 137 7.31 -20.78 26.16
N LEU A 138 6.38 -21.68 25.85
CA LEU A 138 6.71 -23.02 25.36
C LEU A 138 7.47 -22.97 24.03
N LEU A 139 7.02 -22.15 23.07
CA LEU A 139 7.71 -21.93 21.80
C LEU A 139 9.10 -21.33 22.02
N ALA A 140 9.25 -20.40 22.98
CA ALA A 140 10.55 -19.83 23.34
C ALA A 140 11.52 -20.90 23.85
N LEU A 141 11.04 -21.79 24.72
CA LEU A 141 11.83 -22.91 25.25
C LEU A 141 12.22 -23.90 24.14
N LEU A 142 11.30 -24.24 23.24
CA LEU A 142 11.56 -25.14 22.11
C LEU A 142 12.57 -24.54 21.13
N ALA A 143 12.40 -23.26 20.77
CA ALA A 143 13.31 -22.55 19.85
C ALA A 143 14.71 -22.46 20.46
N SER A 144 14.81 -21.97 21.70
CA SER A 144 16.09 -21.76 22.39
C SER A 144 16.80 -23.09 22.64
N GLY A 145 16.08 -24.10 23.15
CA GLY A 145 16.65 -25.43 23.40
C GLY A 145 17.11 -26.13 22.12
N GLY A 146 16.36 -25.98 21.03
CA GLY A 146 16.73 -26.49 19.71
C GLY A 146 17.99 -25.84 19.15
N LEU A 147 18.06 -24.52 19.21
CA LEU A 147 19.23 -23.77 18.77
C LEU A 147 20.46 -24.09 19.63
N LEU A 148 20.32 -24.21 20.94
CA LEU A 148 21.41 -24.62 21.84
C LEU A 148 21.91 -26.03 21.53
N LEU A 149 20.98 -26.99 21.33
CA LEU A 149 21.32 -28.37 20.96
C LEU A 149 22.11 -28.42 19.64
N LEU A 150 21.63 -27.73 18.60
CA LEU A 150 22.27 -27.72 17.29
C LEU A 150 23.61 -26.96 17.31
N SER A 151 23.69 -25.85 18.03
CA SER A 151 24.94 -25.09 18.20
C SER A 151 26.00 -25.91 18.93
N PHE A 152 25.61 -26.64 19.98
CA PHE A 152 26.52 -27.56 20.69
C PHE A 152 27.02 -28.68 19.78
N ARG A 153 26.14 -29.27 18.96
CA ARG A 153 26.53 -30.29 17.98
C ARG A 153 27.46 -29.73 16.91
N LEU A 154 27.19 -28.53 16.41
CA LEU A 154 28.06 -27.82 15.48
C LEU A 154 29.44 -27.56 16.09
N GLY A 155 29.51 -27.05 17.32
CA GLY A 155 30.80 -26.84 18.01
C GLY A 155 31.61 -28.13 18.16
N ARG A 156 30.96 -29.24 18.53
CA ARG A 156 31.62 -30.55 18.61
C ARG A 156 32.08 -31.08 17.24
N ASP A 157 31.31 -30.84 16.20
CA ASP A 157 31.68 -31.21 14.82
C ASP A 157 32.88 -30.39 14.34
N LEU A 158 32.94 -29.09 14.63
CA LEU A 158 34.08 -28.24 14.27
C LEU A 158 35.38 -28.66 14.97
N LEU A 159 35.30 -29.08 16.23
CA LEU A 159 36.46 -29.57 16.98
C LEU A 159 36.96 -30.93 16.45
N ARG A 160 36.04 -31.80 16.01
CA ARG A 160 36.39 -33.10 15.43
C ARG A 160 36.72 -32.90 13.96
N HIS A 161 38.01 -32.89 13.61
CA HIS A 161 38.50 -32.79 12.22
C HIS A 161 38.15 -34.01 11.34
N ASN A 162 36.91 -34.47 11.38
CA ASN A 162 36.48 -35.68 10.71
C ASN A 162 36.24 -35.38 9.23
N ARG A 163 37.07 -35.97 8.36
CA ARG A 163 37.01 -35.80 6.89
C ARG A 163 35.91 -36.64 6.23
N ALA A 164 34.91 -37.07 6.98
CA ALA A 164 33.81 -37.86 6.42
C ALA A 164 33.03 -37.03 5.39
N THR A 165 32.59 -37.68 4.32
CA THR A 165 31.71 -37.06 3.33
C THR A 165 30.46 -36.50 4.02
N PRO A 166 30.13 -35.22 3.84
CA PRO A 166 29.03 -34.59 4.56
C PRO A 166 27.70 -35.27 4.22
N THR A 167 26.97 -35.68 5.24
CA THR A 167 25.60 -36.17 5.09
C THR A 167 24.61 -35.00 5.16
N ALA A 168 23.37 -35.20 4.71
CA ALA A 168 22.32 -34.18 4.83
C ALA A 168 22.12 -33.71 6.30
N VAL A 169 22.21 -34.64 7.26
CA VAL A 169 22.13 -34.32 8.70
C VAL A 169 23.29 -33.44 9.14
N THR A 170 24.51 -33.74 8.68
CA THR A 170 25.70 -32.92 8.97
C THR A 170 25.54 -31.51 8.39
N ILE A 171 25.04 -31.39 7.15
CA ILE A 171 24.80 -30.10 6.50
C ILE A 171 23.76 -29.29 7.26
N LEU A 172 22.60 -29.88 7.59
CA LEU A 172 21.54 -29.18 8.33
C LEU A 172 21.97 -28.80 9.75
N THR A 173 22.71 -29.67 10.45
CA THR A 173 23.25 -29.36 11.79
C THR A 173 24.19 -28.16 11.75
N ALA A 174 24.98 -28.02 10.68
CA ALA A 174 25.88 -26.89 10.48
C ALA A 174 25.18 -25.62 9.96
N LEU A 175 24.12 -25.78 9.16
CA LEU A 175 23.41 -24.67 8.54
C LEU A 175 22.42 -24.00 9.50
N VAL A 176 21.59 -24.77 10.20
CA VAL A 176 20.42 -24.25 10.93
C VAL A 176 20.78 -23.16 11.95
N PRO A 177 21.81 -23.31 12.81
CA PRO A 177 22.20 -22.25 13.74
C PRO A 177 22.60 -20.96 13.02
N VAL A 178 23.39 -21.07 11.95
CA VAL A 178 23.85 -19.91 11.17
C VAL A 178 22.69 -19.27 10.40
N TRP A 179 21.81 -20.08 9.82
CA TRP A 179 20.63 -19.63 9.10
C TRP A 179 19.65 -18.88 10.01
N SER A 180 19.43 -19.35 11.25
CA SER A 180 18.60 -18.62 12.20
C SER A 180 19.16 -17.24 12.55
N ALA A 181 20.49 -17.09 12.59
CA ALA A 181 21.14 -15.82 12.90
C ALA A 181 21.40 -14.95 11.65
N ALA A 182 21.17 -15.46 10.44
CA ALA A 182 21.61 -14.83 9.21
C ALA A 182 20.94 -13.46 8.96
N ALA A 183 19.61 -13.39 8.99
CA ALA A 183 18.90 -12.12 8.84
C ALA A 183 19.22 -11.11 9.97
N PRO A 184 19.16 -11.45 11.28
CA PRO A 184 19.44 -10.46 12.31
C PRO A 184 20.91 -10.02 12.35
N LEU A 185 21.86 -10.88 11.97
CA LEU A 185 23.27 -10.49 11.82
C LEU A 185 23.48 -9.56 10.64
N PHE A 186 22.82 -9.80 9.51
CA PHE A 186 22.89 -8.92 8.35
C PHE A 186 22.34 -7.53 8.67
N PHE A 187 21.20 -7.47 9.36
CA PHE A 187 20.55 -6.22 9.78
C PHE A 187 21.04 -5.67 11.12
N LEU A 188 22.16 -6.19 11.66
CA LEU A 188 22.76 -5.66 12.89
C LEU A 188 23.23 -4.21 12.69
N ARG A 189 23.64 -3.87 11.46
CA ARG A 189 24.02 -2.51 11.05
C ARG A 189 23.30 -2.16 9.75
N SER A 190 22.32 -1.27 9.80
CA SER A 190 21.52 -0.88 8.63
C SER A 190 21.30 0.64 8.55
N SER A 191 21.25 1.17 7.32
CA SER A 191 20.88 2.56 7.06
C SER A 191 19.37 2.77 6.95
N THR A 192 18.62 1.68 6.79
CA THR A 192 17.16 1.68 6.71
C THR A 192 16.54 1.07 7.99
N PRO A 193 15.28 1.40 8.31
CA PRO A 193 14.54 0.72 9.36
C PRO A 193 14.52 -0.80 9.14
N VAL A 194 14.71 -1.56 10.22
CA VAL A 194 14.64 -3.03 10.20
C VAL A 194 13.22 -3.44 10.55
N TYR A 195 12.51 -4.05 9.60
CA TYR A 195 11.14 -4.50 9.80
C TYR A 195 11.07 -6.02 10.08
N ILE A 196 10.03 -6.44 10.80
CA ILE A 196 9.86 -7.85 11.20
C ILE A 196 9.83 -8.81 10.01
N GLN A 197 9.27 -8.42 8.86
CA GLN A 197 9.21 -9.24 7.66
C GLN A 197 10.59 -9.58 7.10
N TYR A 198 11.62 -8.79 7.43
CA TYR A 198 13.00 -9.12 7.07
C TYR A 198 13.52 -10.37 7.78
N GLN A 199 12.95 -10.70 8.94
CA GLN A 199 13.34 -11.87 9.73
C GLN A 199 12.62 -13.17 9.27
N LEU A 200 11.63 -13.09 8.37
CA LEU A 200 10.93 -14.27 7.82
C LEU A 200 11.89 -15.23 7.10
N ALA A 201 12.98 -14.71 6.52
CA ALA A 201 14.01 -15.53 5.90
C ALA A 201 14.70 -16.50 6.89
N SER A 202 14.72 -16.19 8.18
CA SER A 202 15.29 -17.03 9.25
C SER A 202 14.26 -17.90 9.96
N ALA A 203 12.96 -17.69 9.75
CA ALA A 203 11.89 -18.42 10.44
C ALA A 203 11.93 -19.95 10.23
N PRO A 204 12.18 -20.50 9.02
CA PRO A 204 12.20 -21.96 8.85
C PRO A 204 13.34 -22.64 9.63
N ALA A 205 14.46 -21.95 9.86
CA ALA A 205 15.56 -22.46 10.69
C ALA A 205 15.12 -22.69 12.14
N LEU A 206 14.28 -21.77 12.67
CA LEU A 206 13.75 -21.88 14.03
C LEU A 206 12.87 -23.12 14.19
N PHE A 207 11.97 -23.38 13.22
CA PHE A 207 11.12 -24.56 13.25
C PHE A 207 11.91 -25.87 13.10
N LEU A 208 12.98 -25.87 12.29
CA LEU A 208 13.90 -27.01 12.22
C LEU A 208 14.64 -27.23 13.54
N ALA A 209 15.04 -26.15 14.22
CA ALA A 209 15.69 -26.24 15.53
C ALA A 209 14.74 -26.81 16.59
N MET A 210 13.49 -26.32 16.65
CA MET A 210 12.45 -26.87 17.52
C MET A 210 12.22 -28.36 17.23
N GLY A 211 12.10 -28.73 15.95
CA GLY A 211 11.94 -30.12 15.52
C GLY A 211 13.12 -31.02 15.92
N ALA A 212 14.36 -30.51 15.84
CA ALA A 212 15.54 -31.23 16.27
C ALA A 212 15.55 -31.50 17.78
N LEU A 213 15.09 -30.55 18.60
CA LEU A 213 14.94 -30.74 20.04
C LEU A 213 13.88 -31.80 20.34
N VAL A 214 12.70 -31.68 19.74
CA VAL A 214 11.60 -32.64 19.91
C VAL A 214 12.04 -34.05 19.52
N ALA A 215 12.68 -34.21 18.35
CA ALA A 215 13.19 -35.49 17.90
C ALA A 215 14.23 -36.08 18.86
N TRP A 216 15.11 -35.24 19.43
CA TRP A 216 16.08 -35.68 20.42
C TRP A 216 15.41 -36.13 21.72
N LEU A 217 14.47 -35.34 22.26
CA LEU A 217 13.72 -35.67 23.48
C LEU A 217 12.97 -36.99 23.36
N VAL A 218 12.23 -37.19 22.27
CA VAL A 218 11.47 -38.42 22.02
C VAL A 218 12.39 -39.62 21.83
N ALA A 219 13.56 -39.45 21.21
CA ALA A 219 14.54 -40.51 21.07
C ALA A 219 15.23 -40.88 22.40
N GLN A 220 15.36 -39.95 23.35
CA GLN A 220 15.87 -40.26 24.70
C GLN A 220 14.78 -40.88 25.59
N TRP A 221 13.52 -40.46 25.42
CA TRP A 221 12.41 -40.82 26.30
C TRP A 221 11.16 -41.13 25.46
N GLU A 222 11.02 -42.38 25.01
CA GLU A 222 9.93 -42.78 24.09
C GLU A 222 8.52 -42.48 24.62
N TRP A 223 8.32 -42.51 25.95
CA TRP A 223 7.03 -42.20 26.57
C TRP A 223 6.57 -40.75 26.34
N LEU A 224 7.48 -39.82 26.00
CA LEU A 224 7.14 -38.44 25.65
C LEU A 224 6.52 -38.30 24.27
N ARG A 225 6.57 -39.33 23.41
CA ARG A 225 6.07 -39.26 22.02
C ARG A 225 4.63 -38.75 21.94
N TRP A 226 3.73 -39.35 22.72
CA TRP A 226 2.31 -38.99 22.74
C TRP A 226 2.05 -37.63 23.39
N PRO A 227 2.58 -37.34 24.61
CA PRO A 227 2.49 -36.01 25.20
C PRO A 227 2.97 -34.90 24.25
N THR A 228 4.13 -35.05 23.63
CA THR A 228 4.66 -34.04 22.69
C THR A 228 3.76 -33.87 21.47
N ALA A 229 3.23 -34.96 20.89
CA ALA A 229 2.29 -34.87 19.78
C ALA A 229 1.01 -34.11 20.18
N VAL A 230 0.44 -34.42 21.34
CA VAL A 230 -0.75 -33.73 21.89
C VAL A 230 -0.45 -32.25 22.12
N THR A 231 0.68 -31.92 22.74
CA THR A 231 1.08 -30.53 22.97
C THR A 231 1.23 -29.74 21.67
N LEU A 232 1.88 -30.31 20.64
CA LEU A 232 2.02 -29.67 19.33
C LEU A 232 0.66 -29.45 18.65
N LEU A 233 -0.25 -30.43 18.75
CA LEU A 233 -1.62 -30.28 18.25
C LEU A 233 -2.38 -29.18 18.99
N LEU A 234 -2.22 -29.08 20.32
CA LEU A 234 -2.82 -28.01 21.11
C LEU A 234 -2.28 -26.63 20.74
N ILE A 235 -0.96 -26.48 20.54
CA ILE A 235 -0.36 -25.23 20.06
C ILE A 235 -0.98 -24.84 18.71
N ALA A 236 -1.06 -25.78 17.77
CA ALA A 236 -1.62 -25.54 16.45
C ALA A 236 -3.10 -25.16 16.52
N ALA A 237 -3.90 -25.87 17.32
CA ALA A 237 -5.32 -25.59 17.50
C ALA A 237 -5.57 -24.21 18.10
N LEU A 238 -4.81 -23.82 19.13
CA LEU A 238 -4.95 -22.52 19.80
C LEU A 238 -4.54 -21.35 18.91
N HIS A 239 -3.44 -21.47 18.15
CA HIS A 239 -3.07 -20.44 17.17
C HIS A 239 -4.09 -20.36 16.03
N THR A 240 -4.62 -21.50 15.57
CA THR A 240 -5.67 -21.53 14.55
C THR A 240 -6.95 -20.84 15.07
N ALA A 241 -7.32 -21.09 16.33
CA ALA A 241 -8.46 -20.42 16.96
C ALA A 241 -8.23 -18.91 17.08
N ALA A 242 -7.04 -18.47 17.49
CA ALA A 242 -6.67 -17.06 17.58
C ALA A 242 -6.68 -16.36 16.21
N ILE A 243 -6.13 -16.99 15.17
CA ILE A 243 -6.18 -16.51 13.78
C ILE A 243 -7.62 -16.44 13.28
N THR A 244 -8.43 -17.47 13.52
CA THR A 244 -9.83 -17.51 13.09
C THR A 244 -10.63 -16.39 13.76
N LEU A 245 -10.47 -16.22 15.06
CA LEU A 245 -11.09 -15.12 15.81
C LEU A 245 -10.66 -13.77 15.24
N THR A 246 -9.36 -13.60 14.95
CA THR A 246 -8.84 -12.37 14.37
C THR A 246 -9.49 -12.06 13.02
N LEU A 247 -9.46 -13.02 12.08
CA LEU A 247 -10.04 -12.85 10.76
C LEU A 247 -11.55 -12.58 10.84
N ASN A 248 -12.25 -13.26 11.74
CA ASN A 248 -13.66 -12.99 12.00
C ASN A 248 -13.88 -11.55 12.49
N THR A 249 -13.11 -11.11 13.49
CA THR A 249 -13.17 -9.75 14.02
C THR A 249 -12.91 -8.71 12.93
N VAL A 250 -11.78 -8.76 12.23
CA VAL A 250 -11.45 -7.73 11.20
C VAL A 250 -12.43 -7.72 10.04
N SER A 251 -13.09 -8.86 9.78
CA SER A 251 -14.10 -8.94 8.73
C SER A 251 -15.39 -8.21 9.11
N HIS A 252 -15.74 -8.18 10.39
CA HIS A 252 -17.04 -7.70 10.88
C HIS A 252 -16.99 -6.42 11.71
N THR A 253 -15.82 -6.03 12.21
CA THR A 253 -15.64 -4.87 13.08
C THR A 253 -14.37 -4.10 12.70
N LEU A 254 -14.47 -2.77 12.66
CA LEU A 254 -13.32 -1.88 12.57
C LEU A 254 -12.51 -2.02 13.85
N VAL A 255 -11.22 -2.30 13.68
CA VAL A 255 -10.25 -2.24 14.76
C VAL A 255 -9.26 -1.15 14.41
N GLU A 256 -9.23 -0.09 15.21
CA GLU A 256 -8.38 1.09 14.97
C GLU A 256 -6.90 0.67 14.90
N GLY A 257 -6.20 1.05 13.84
CA GLY A 257 -4.82 0.61 13.58
C GLY A 257 -4.67 -0.85 13.14
N GLY A 258 -5.77 -1.57 12.94
CA GLY A 258 -5.80 -2.91 12.36
C GLY A 258 -5.90 -2.92 10.83
N MET A 259 -6.30 -4.06 10.26
CA MET A 259 -6.48 -4.17 8.81
C MET A 259 -7.56 -3.22 8.26
N GLY A 260 -7.32 -2.68 7.06
CA GLY A 260 -8.29 -1.86 6.31
C GLY A 260 -9.58 -2.61 5.95
N THR A 261 -10.53 -1.91 5.34
CA THR A 261 -11.82 -2.47 4.93
C THR A 261 -11.61 -3.69 4.01
N PRO A 262 -12.19 -4.87 4.33
CA PRO A 262 -12.07 -6.05 3.47
C PRO A 262 -12.67 -5.83 2.08
N LEU A 263 -11.99 -6.33 1.04
CA LEU A 263 -12.37 -6.17 -0.37
C LEU A 263 -13.82 -6.64 -0.69
N ARG A 264 -14.38 -7.55 0.10
CA ARG A 264 -15.78 -8.02 -0.05
C ARG A 264 -16.80 -6.88 -0.02
N TYR A 265 -16.55 -5.82 0.75
CA TYR A 265 -17.49 -4.70 0.88
C TYR A 265 -17.57 -3.84 -0.39
N PRO A 266 -16.45 -3.29 -0.93
CA PRO A 266 -16.50 -2.57 -2.19
C PRO A 266 -16.87 -3.50 -3.38
N GLN A 267 -16.52 -4.79 -3.34
CA GLN A 267 -17.00 -5.76 -4.34
C GLN A 267 -18.52 -5.90 -4.34
N ASN A 268 -19.14 -6.10 -3.18
CA ASN A 268 -20.60 -6.21 -3.09
C ASN A 268 -21.30 -4.93 -3.54
N LEU A 269 -20.78 -3.76 -3.12
CA LEU A 269 -21.29 -2.48 -3.56
C LEU A 269 -21.22 -2.33 -5.08
N THR A 270 -20.05 -2.51 -5.68
CA THR A 270 -19.87 -2.36 -7.13
C THR A 270 -20.74 -3.34 -7.91
N ASN A 271 -20.93 -4.57 -7.44
CA ASN A 271 -21.87 -5.51 -8.06
C ASN A 271 -23.33 -5.00 -8.03
N ILE A 272 -23.77 -4.40 -6.92
CA ILE A 272 -25.09 -3.76 -6.83
C ILE A 272 -25.18 -2.60 -7.81
N LEU A 273 -24.19 -1.70 -7.84
CA LEU A 273 -24.22 -0.51 -8.70
C LEU A 273 -24.19 -0.89 -10.18
N LYS A 274 -23.37 -1.88 -10.57
CA LYS A 274 -23.33 -2.39 -11.96
C LYS A 274 -24.67 -2.95 -12.42
N SER A 275 -25.46 -3.53 -11.52
CA SER A 275 -26.78 -4.05 -11.86
C SER A 275 -27.79 -2.97 -12.28
N THR A 276 -27.51 -1.69 -11.98
CA THR A 276 -28.33 -0.56 -12.40
C THR A 276 -28.11 -0.15 -13.86
N GLY A 277 -26.99 -0.56 -14.47
CA GLY A 277 -26.63 -0.19 -15.85
C GLY A 277 -26.23 1.28 -16.06
N GLN A 278 -26.15 2.08 -14.99
CA GLN A 278 -25.79 3.50 -15.06
C GLN A 278 -24.26 3.69 -14.94
N PRO A 279 -23.67 4.71 -15.58
CA PRO A 279 -22.26 5.06 -15.35
C PRO A 279 -22.02 5.45 -13.88
N ILE A 280 -20.81 5.20 -13.39
CA ILE A 280 -20.44 5.45 -11.99
C ILE A 280 -19.31 6.49 -11.93
N ALA A 281 -19.55 7.62 -11.28
CA ALA A 281 -18.50 8.57 -10.91
C ALA A 281 -18.09 8.33 -9.46
N VAL A 282 -16.84 7.92 -9.24
CA VAL A 282 -16.26 7.67 -7.92
C VAL A 282 -15.51 8.90 -7.45
N HIS A 283 -15.84 9.41 -6.27
CA HIS A 283 -15.14 10.54 -5.65
C HIS A 283 -14.32 10.02 -4.48
N ALA A 284 -13.07 9.62 -4.74
CA ALA A 284 -12.14 9.08 -3.75
C ALA A 284 -11.26 10.18 -3.14
N ILE A 285 -10.41 9.84 -2.15
CA ILE A 285 -9.44 10.77 -1.58
C ILE A 285 -8.20 10.80 -2.49
N GLY A 286 -8.36 11.37 -3.68
CA GLY A 286 -7.39 11.33 -4.78
C GLY A 286 -7.89 10.54 -5.99
N ASP A 287 -7.25 10.75 -7.13
CA ASP A 287 -7.60 10.16 -8.43
C ASP A 287 -6.43 9.40 -9.09
N ALA A 288 -5.21 9.53 -8.57
CA ALA A 288 -4.03 8.79 -9.02
C ALA A 288 -4.04 7.35 -8.49
N VAL A 289 -4.45 6.41 -9.35
CA VAL A 289 -4.65 4.98 -9.02
C VAL A 289 -3.38 4.25 -8.57
N GLU A 290 -2.20 4.79 -8.87
CA GLU A 290 -0.91 4.28 -8.46
C GLU A 290 -0.53 4.66 -7.01
N TYR A 291 -1.19 5.67 -6.45
CA TYR A 291 -0.89 6.20 -5.11
C TYR A 291 -2.08 6.12 -4.14
N ASP A 292 -3.32 6.23 -4.63
CA ASP A 292 -4.52 6.18 -3.79
C ASP A 292 -5.19 4.80 -3.81
N GLY A 293 -5.44 4.27 -2.61
CA GLY A 293 -5.97 2.92 -2.41
C GLY A 293 -7.42 2.77 -2.88
N ASP A 294 -8.29 3.75 -2.61
CA ASP A 294 -9.70 3.67 -3.02
C ASP A 294 -9.83 3.83 -4.54
N ALA A 295 -9.11 4.78 -5.13
CA ALA A 295 -9.02 4.95 -6.58
C ALA A 295 -8.54 3.66 -7.26
N ALA A 296 -7.48 3.03 -6.75
CA ALA A 296 -6.97 1.76 -7.26
C ALA A 296 -8.02 0.64 -7.18
N VAL A 297 -8.65 0.48 -6.01
CA VAL A 297 -9.66 -0.56 -5.78
C VAL A 297 -10.84 -0.39 -6.73
N PHE A 298 -11.42 0.81 -6.82
CA PHE A 298 -12.57 1.03 -7.69
C PHE A 298 -12.21 0.97 -9.18
N ARG A 299 -11.00 1.38 -9.58
CA ARG A 299 -10.51 1.20 -10.96
C ARG A 299 -10.51 -0.26 -11.37
N VAL A 300 -10.03 -1.14 -10.49
CA VAL A 300 -10.00 -2.59 -10.74
C VAL A 300 -11.40 -3.19 -10.69
N LEU A 301 -12.21 -2.84 -9.68
CA LEU A 301 -13.54 -3.41 -9.52
C LEU A 301 -14.51 -2.94 -10.62
N LEU A 302 -14.34 -1.75 -11.16
CA LEU A 302 -15.13 -1.20 -12.27
C LEU A 302 -14.45 -1.41 -13.63
N TRP A 303 -13.44 -2.29 -13.71
CA TRP A 303 -12.79 -2.64 -14.97
C TRP A 303 -13.82 -3.09 -16.01
N ASN A 304 -13.71 -2.57 -17.24
CA ASN A 304 -14.66 -2.76 -18.34
C ASN A 304 -16.12 -2.30 -18.05
N TYR A 305 -16.35 -1.47 -17.04
CA TYR A 305 -17.63 -0.83 -16.79
C TYR A 305 -17.48 0.70 -16.96
N PRO A 306 -18.47 1.44 -17.51
CA PRO A 306 -18.38 2.89 -17.63
C PRO A 306 -18.21 3.56 -16.26
N HIS A 307 -17.04 4.14 -16.01
CA HIS A 307 -16.73 4.80 -14.75
C HIS A 307 -15.76 5.98 -14.92
N GLN A 308 -15.80 6.88 -13.95
CA GLN A 308 -14.91 8.03 -13.79
C GLN A 308 -14.41 8.03 -12.35
N ILE A 309 -13.16 8.42 -12.11
CA ILE A 309 -12.58 8.52 -10.76
C ILE A 309 -12.05 9.93 -10.59
N ALA A 310 -12.60 10.66 -9.62
CA ALA A 310 -12.26 12.03 -9.34
C ALA A 310 -11.75 12.18 -7.90
N ASP A 311 -10.91 13.19 -7.69
CA ASP A 311 -10.43 13.59 -6.37
C ASP A 311 -11.52 14.37 -5.63
N GLY A 312 -12.27 13.62 -4.81
CA GLY A 312 -13.36 14.15 -3.99
C GLY A 312 -12.93 15.16 -2.93
N ARG A 313 -11.63 15.45 -2.76
CA ARG A 313 -11.17 16.53 -1.87
C ARG A 313 -11.44 17.92 -2.44
N HIS A 314 -11.47 18.04 -3.77
CA HIS A 314 -11.55 19.32 -4.48
C HIS A 314 -12.58 19.34 -5.61
N VAL A 315 -13.08 18.17 -6.01
CA VAL A 315 -13.93 18.01 -7.19
C VAL A 315 -15.20 17.22 -6.88
N LEU A 316 -16.31 17.71 -7.42
CA LEU A 316 -17.57 16.99 -7.59
C LEU A 316 -17.87 16.93 -9.10
N LEU A 317 -17.48 15.80 -9.71
CA LEU A 317 -17.77 15.49 -11.11
C LEU A 317 -19.17 14.85 -11.23
N LEU A 318 -20.02 15.41 -12.09
CA LEU A 318 -21.38 14.94 -12.37
C LEU A 318 -21.45 14.47 -13.84
N PRO A 319 -21.71 13.17 -14.10
CA PRO A 319 -21.81 12.67 -15.46
C PRO A 319 -22.91 13.37 -16.27
N GLY A 320 -22.59 13.81 -17.49
CA GLY A 320 -23.54 14.58 -18.31
C GLY A 320 -24.83 13.85 -18.65
N ALA A 321 -24.77 12.53 -18.81
CA ALA A 321 -25.93 11.67 -19.08
C ALA A 321 -26.72 11.30 -17.80
N GLY A 322 -26.33 11.81 -16.63
CA GLY A 322 -26.74 11.27 -15.34
C GLY A 322 -25.97 9.99 -14.99
N GLY A 323 -26.15 9.52 -13.76
CA GLY A 323 -25.41 8.34 -13.29
C GLY A 323 -25.46 8.16 -11.79
N THR A 324 -24.62 7.27 -11.28
CA THR A 324 -24.42 7.07 -9.84
C THR A 324 -23.14 7.76 -9.39
N LEU A 325 -23.25 8.71 -8.46
CA LEU A 325 -22.12 9.24 -7.72
C LEU A 325 -21.81 8.29 -6.56
N LEU A 326 -20.54 7.92 -6.37
CA LEU A 326 -20.08 7.00 -5.34
C LEU A 326 -19.01 7.67 -4.48
N PHE A 327 -19.23 7.70 -3.17
CA PHE A 327 -18.33 8.26 -2.17
C PHE A 327 -17.85 7.11 -1.24
N PRO A 328 -16.53 6.85 -1.15
CA PRO A 328 -15.98 5.81 -0.28
C PRO A 328 -16.30 5.98 1.22
N ALA A 329 -16.59 7.21 1.64
CA ALA A 329 -16.98 7.56 3.00
C ALA A 329 -17.70 8.93 3.05
N GLU A 330 -18.41 9.19 4.15
CA GLU A 330 -19.14 10.46 4.36
C GLU A 330 -18.25 11.68 4.63
N ASN A 331 -16.99 11.45 5.00
CA ASN A 331 -16.02 12.50 5.26
C ASN A 331 -15.25 12.95 4.00
N VAL A 332 -15.55 12.38 2.83
CA VAL A 332 -14.99 12.89 1.57
C VAL A 332 -15.66 14.23 1.26
N PRO A 333 -14.89 15.33 1.08
CA PRO A 333 -15.48 16.67 0.97
C PRO A 333 -16.53 16.83 -0.13
N SER A 334 -16.39 16.15 -1.27
CA SER A 334 -17.37 16.15 -2.36
C SER A 334 -18.77 15.67 -1.93
N TRP A 335 -18.89 14.78 -0.94
CA TRP A 335 -20.18 14.40 -0.36
C TRP A 335 -20.86 15.61 0.30
N SER A 336 -20.12 16.37 1.12
CA SER A 336 -20.64 17.57 1.77
C SER A 336 -21.06 18.64 0.76
N GLN A 337 -20.31 18.79 -0.34
CA GLN A 337 -20.65 19.74 -1.42
C GLN A 337 -21.92 19.32 -2.16
N LEU A 338 -22.06 18.02 -2.47
CA LEU A 338 -23.28 17.48 -3.07
C LEU A 338 -24.51 17.76 -2.20
N GLN A 339 -24.40 17.55 -0.87
CA GLN A 339 -25.47 17.86 0.08
C GLN A 339 -25.78 19.36 0.13
N ALA A 340 -24.75 20.21 0.19
CA ALA A 340 -24.90 21.67 0.22
C ALA A 340 -25.54 22.25 -1.07
N LEU A 341 -25.40 21.54 -2.20
CA LEU A 341 -26.03 21.92 -3.46
C LEU A 341 -27.48 21.44 -3.58
N ALA A 342 -27.93 20.51 -2.72
CA ALA A 342 -29.27 19.94 -2.77
C ALA A 342 -29.67 19.52 -4.20
N LEU A 343 -28.76 18.83 -4.90
CA LEU A 343 -29.02 18.33 -6.25
C LEU A 343 -30.07 17.21 -6.21
N PRO A 344 -30.96 17.13 -7.20
CA PRO A 344 -31.98 16.08 -7.23
C PRO A 344 -31.32 14.71 -7.36
N GLY A 345 -31.86 13.71 -6.66
CA GLY A 345 -31.37 12.35 -6.74
C GLY A 345 -31.88 11.48 -5.60
N THR A 346 -31.56 10.18 -5.69
CA THR A 346 -31.86 9.22 -4.62
C THR A 346 -30.57 8.81 -3.94
N THR A 347 -30.45 9.13 -2.65
CA THR A 347 -29.32 8.72 -1.81
C THR A 347 -29.52 7.29 -1.32
N ALA A 348 -28.47 6.48 -1.40
CA ALA A 348 -28.41 5.17 -0.76
C ALA A 348 -27.13 5.04 0.08
N VAL A 349 -27.29 4.40 1.24
CA VAL A 349 -26.22 4.15 2.22
C VAL A 349 -25.94 2.65 2.21
N TYR A 350 -24.68 2.27 2.00
CA TYR A 350 -24.26 0.88 1.99
C TYR A 350 -23.32 0.63 3.17
N PRO A 351 -23.77 -0.11 4.20
CA PRO A 351 -22.98 -0.34 5.39
C PRO A 351 -21.74 -1.19 5.09
N ARG A 352 -20.65 -0.88 5.78
CA ARG A 352 -19.44 -1.69 5.85
C ARG A 352 -19.47 -2.57 7.12
N ARG A 353 -18.31 -2.97 7.62
CA ARG A 353 -18.18 -3.59 8.95
C ARG A 353 -18.58 -2.61 10.05
N ALA A 354 -18.95 -3.12 11.22
CA ALA A 354 -19.33 -2.30 12.36
C ALA A 354 -18.19 -1.32 12.72
N GLY A 355 -18.51 -0.02 12.85
CA GLY A 355 -17.55 1.04 13.14
C GLY A 355 -16.87 1.66 11.90
N ASP A 356 -16.91 1.04 10.72
CA ASP A 356 -16.51 1.70 9.48
C ASP A 356 -17.59 2.73 9.06
N LEU A 357 -17.17 3.86 8.49
CA LEU A 357 -18.08 4.80 7.81
C LEU A 357 -18.78 4.08 6.66
N PRO A 358 -20.05 4.28 6.34
CA PRO A 358 -20.68 3.61 5.20
C PRO A 358 -20.13 4.13 3.87
N PHE A 359 -20.33 3.34 2.81
CA PHE A 359 -20.27 3.89 1.45
C PHE A 359 -21.56 4.67 1.19
N LEU A 360 -21.44 5.79 0.47
CA LEU A 360 -22.58 6.61 0.10
C LEU A 360 -22.69 6.70 -1.39
N THR A 361 -23.92 6.70 -1.88
CA THR A 361 -24.18 6.91 -3.30
C THR A 361 -25.35 7.84 -3.49
N GLN A 362 -25.35 8.54 -4.63
CA GLN A 362 -26.51 9.28 -5.08
C GLN A 362 -26.72 9.03 -6.57
N ALA A 363 -27.87 8.47 -6.92
CA ALA A 363 -28.30 8.38 -8.31
C ALA A 363 -28.86 9.74 -8.74
N ILE A 364 -28.24 10.37 -9.73
CA ILE A 364 -28.62 11.67 -10.27
C ILE A 364 -29.15 11.52 -11.71
N PRO A 365 -30.17 12.33 -12.10
CA PRO A 365 -30.58 12.40 -13.50
C PRO A 365 -29.53 13.16 -14.33
N ALA A 366 -29.73 13.19 -15.65
CA ALA A 366 -29.03 14.14 -16.51
C ALA A 366 -29.45 15.56 -16.12
N LEU A 367 -28.50 16.38 -15.67
CA LEU A 367 -28.74 17.75 -15.24
C LEU A 367 -28.39 18.73 -16.37
N ASN A 368 -29.25 19.71 -16.58
CA ASN A 368 -28.96 20.83 -17.47
C ASN A 368 -28.43 22.05 -16.68
N GLU A 369 -28.02 23.08 -17.42
CA GLU A 369 -27.48 24.32 -16.83
C GLU A 369 -28.47 25.00 -15.89
N ALA A 370 -29.76 25.07 -16.25
CA ALA A 370 -30.77 25.69 -15.42
C ALA A 370 -30.98 24.92 -14.10
N ASP A 371 -30.94 23.59 -14.14
CA ASP A 371 -31.04 22.74 -12.96
C ASP A 371 -29.92 23.02 -11.95
N LEU A 372 -28.71 23.33 -12.44
CA LEU A 372 -27.53 23.61 -11.61
C LEU A 372 -27.48 25.06 -11.15
N LEU A 373 -27.82 26.03 -12.00
CA LEU A 373 -27.78 27.45 -11.65
C LEU A 373 -28.90 27.88 -10.70
N ALA A 374 -30.10 27.26 -10.78
CA ALA A 374 -31.31 27.71 -10.09
C ALA A 374 -31.12 27.95 -8.57
N GLY A 375 -30.84 29.20 -8.20
CA GLY A 375 -30.63 29.64 -6.82
C GLY A 375 -29.36 29.10 -6.13
N ARG A 376 -28.45 28.45 -6.88
CA ARG A 376 -27.25 27.81 -6.31
C ARG A 376 -25.95 28.51 -6.69
N PHE A 377 -25.91 29.16 -7.85
CA PHE A 377 -24.73 29.85 -8.35
C PHE A 377 -25.11 31.21 -8.94
N THR A 378 -24.21 32.19 -8.79
CA THR A 378 -24.19 33.40 -9.60
C THR A 378 -23.78 33.02 -11.02
N ALA A 379 -24.68 33.23 -11.99
CA ALA A 379 -24.44 32.90 -13.38
C ALA A 379 -23.35 33.80 -13.99
N VAL A 380 -22.49 33.20 -14.82
CA VAL A 380 -21.53 33.92 -15.66
C VAL A 380 -22.16 34.10 -17.04
N SER A 381 -22.40 35.35 -17.44
CA SER A 381 -23.11 35.67 -18.68
C SER A 381 -22.32 36.71 -19.51
N PRO A 382 -21.86 36.37 -20.72
CA PRO A 382 -21.89 35.01 -21.31
C PRO A 382 -20.95 34.02 -20.58
N PRO A 383 -21.20 32.70 -20.65
CA PRO A 383 -20.26 31.69 -20.15
C PRO A 383 -18.86 31.85 -20.78
N ILE A 384 -17.81 31.53 -20.02
CA ILE A 384 -16.42 31.76 -20.42
C ILE A 384 -15.72 30.43 -20.67
N SER A 385 -15.40 30.14 -21.93
CA SER A 385 -14.72 28.90 -22.34
C SER A 385 -13.20 29.01 -22.31
N LEU A 386 -12.53 27.91 -21.95
CA LEU A 386 -11.09 27.73 -21.99
C LEU A 386 -10.71 26.79 -23.13
N GLU A 387 -9.49 26.92 -23.68
CA GLU A 387 -8.97 26.03 -24.74
C GLU A 387 -8.89 24.55 -24.34
N ASN A 388 -8.86 24.25 -23.04
CA ASN A 388 -8.86 22.88 -22.55
C ASN A 388 -10.25 22.20 -22.59
N GLY A 389 -11.28 22.89 -23.11
CA GLY A 389 -12.63 22.35 -23.27
C GLY A 389 -13.55 22.60 -22.08
N ALA A 390 -13.09 23.24 -21.00
CA ALA A 390 -13.91 23.63 -19.87
C ALA A 390 -14.54 25.02 -20.06
N THR A 391 -15.83 25.15 -19.74
CA THR A 391 -16.58 26.41 -19.81
C THR A 391 -17.15 26.78 -18.45
N LEU A 392 -16.84 27.98 -17.95
CA LEU A 392 -17.34 28.50 -16.69
C LEU A 392 -18.76 29.04 -16.85
N HIS A 393 -19.72 28.43 -16.15
CA HIS A 393 -21.13 28.82 -16.17
C HIS A 393 -21.59 29.58 -14.92
N GLY A 394 -20.94 29.34 -13.78
CA GLY A 394 -21.35 29.96 -12.54
C GLY A 394 -20.33 29.84 -11.43
N TRP A 395 -20.54 30.62 -10.38
CA TRP A 395 -19.73 30.57 -9.17
C TRP A 395 -20.55 30.99 -7.95
N ARG A 396 -20.11 30.63 -6.77
CA ARG A 396 -20.68 31.10 -5.50
C ARG A 396 -19.59 31.21 -4.45
N THR A 397 -19.86 32.01 -3.43
CA THR A 397 -19.00 32.14 -2.27
C THR A 397 -19.80 31.89 -1.00
N ASP A 398 -19.27 31.04 -0.13
CA ASP A 398 -19.87 30.70 1.15
C ASP A 398 -18.89 31.07 2.27
N THR A 399 -19.36 31.84 3.28
CA THR A 399 -18.57 32.11 4.48
C THR A 399 -18.90 31.08 5.55
N GLN A 400 -17.91 30.34 6.00
CA GLN A 400 -18.02 29.32 7.05
C GLN A 400 -18.08 29.97 8.45
N GLU A 401 -18.54 29.24 9.46
CA GLU A 401 -18.69 29.74 10.85
C GLU A 401 -17.39 30.26 11.46
N ASN A 402 -16.24 29.72 11.05
CA ASN A 402 -14.91 30.14 11.48
C ASN A 402 -14.37 31.34 10.68
N GLY A 403 -15.20 31.99 9.85
CA GLY A 403 -14.83 33.12 9.00
C GLY A 403 -14.10 32.75 7.72
N ARG A 404 -13.80 31.46 7.47
CA ARG A 404 -13.21 31.00 6.20
C ARG A 404 -14.15 31.25 5.03
N VAL A 405 -13.58 31.56 3.88
CA VAL A 405 -14.34 31.79 2.66
C VAL A 405 -14.12 30.63 1.70
N GLN A 406 -15.20 29.99 1.26
CA GLN A 406 -15.15 28.97 0.21
C GLN A 406 -15.61 29.58 -1.11
N LEU A 407 -14.75 29.54 -2.13
CA LEU A 407 -15.14 29.78 -3.52
C LEU A 407 -15.52 28.45 -4.16
N THR A 408 -16.68 28.38 -4.80
CA THR A 408 -17.13 27.20 -5.56
C THR A 408 -17.42 27.63 -7.00
N THR A 409 -16.86 26.93 -7.99
CA THR A 409 -17.06 27.23 -9.42
C THR A 409 -17.76 26.06 -10.11
N LEU A 410 -18.63 26.39 -11.06
CA LEU A 410 -19.40 25.47 -11.89
C LEU A 410 -18.91 25.54 -13.33
N TRP A 411 -18.30 24.45 -13.77
CA TRP A 411 -17.80 24.28 -15.12
C TRP A 411 -18.60 23.21 -15.88
N ARG A 412 -18.67 23.36 -17.19
CA ARG A 412 -19.09 22.31 -18.12
C ARG A 412 -17.91 21.85 -18.95
N ILE A 413 -17.76 20.56 -19.15
CA ILE A 413 -16.77 19.99 -20.06
C ILE A 413 -17.44 19.87 -21.44
N ASP A 414 -17.22 20.83 -22.33
CA ASP A 414 -17.86 20.83 -23.66
C ASP A 414 -17.13 19.93 -24.65
N GLN A 415 -15.82 19.79 -24.48
CA GLN A 415 -14.96 18.97 -25.33
C GLN A 415 -14.00 18.15 -24.47
N LEU A 416 -13.62 16.97 -24.97
CA LEU A 416 -12.58 16.17 -24.31
C LEU A 416 -11.28 16.99 -24.27
N PRO A 417 -10.65 17.11 -23.09
CA PRO A 417 -9.43 17.89 -22.97
C PRO A 417 -8.30 17.24 -23.79
N PRO A 418 -7.34 18.03 -24.28
CA PRO A 418 -6.10 17.46 -24.82
C PRO A 418 -5.39 16.66 -23.72
N ALA A 419 -4.53 15.72 -24.13
CA ALA A 419 -3.80 14.88 -23.19
C ALA A 419 -3.00 15.73 -22.19
N GLY A 420 -3.23 15.52 -20.89
CA GLY A 420 -2.58 16.26 -19.82
C GLY A 420 -3.35 16.23 -18.51
N GLN A 421 -2.70 16.68 -17.45
CA GLN A 421 -3.35 16.94 -16.16
C GLN A 421 -3.63 18.44 -16.04
N PHE A 422 -4.85 18.81 -15.71
CA PHE A 422 -5.22 20.20 -15.47
C PHE A 422 -5.41 20.45 -13.98
N GLN A 423 -4.96 21.62 -13.54
CA GLN A 423 -5.25 22.15 -12.22
C GLN A 423 -5.99 23.48 -12.35
N GLN A 424 -6.82 23.79 -11.38
CA GLN A 424 -7.47 25.10 -11.25
C GLN A 424 -6.69 25.93 -10.25
N PHE A 425 -6.29 27.13 -10.65
CA PHE A 425 -5.81 28.12 -9.71
C PHE A 425 -6.98 28.93 -9.16
N ASN A 426 -6.94 29.27 -7.88
CA ASN A 426 -7.92 30.14 -7.23
C ASN A 426 -7.18 31.17 -6.37
N HIS A 427 -7.30 32.42 -6.75
CA HIS A 427 -6.58 33.52 -6.11
C HIS A 427 -7.57 34.48 -5.46
N LEU A 428 -7.42 34.74 -4.16
CA LEU A 428 -8.23 35.69 -3.41
C LEU A 428 -7.50 37.03 -3.36
N TYR A 429 -8.20 38.12 -3.70
CA TYR A 429 -7.68 39.48 -3.63
C TYR A 429 -8.44 40.32 -2.60
N LEU A 430 -7.70 41.09 -1.81
CA LEU A 430 -8.22 42.13 -0.93
C LEU A 430 -8.27 43.49 -1.64
N PRO A 431 -9.01 44.48 -1.11
CA PRO A 431 -9.06 45.82 -1.68
C PRO A 431 -7.66 46.43 -1.82
N ASP A 432 -7.45 47.17 -2.91
CA ASP A 432 -6.21 47.90 -3.22
C ASP A 432 -4.93 47.04 -3.33
N SER A 433 -5.05 45.70 -3.33
CA SER A 433 -3.92 44.80 -3.51
C SER A 433 -3.64 44.52 -4.99
N ALA A 434 -2.38 44.64 -5.41
CA ALA A 434 -1.92 44.28 -6.74
C ALA A 434 -1.57 42.77 -6.88
N THR A 435 -1.46 42.05 -5.76
CA THR A 435 -1.08 40.65 -5.69
C THR A 435 -2.12 39.84 -4.91
N PRO A 436 -2.25 38.53 -5.16
CA PRO A 436 -3.20 37.72 -4.40
C PRO A 436 -2.79 37.67 -2.92
N ASP A 437 -3.76 37.82 -2.03
CA ASP A 437 -3.57 37.64 -0.59
C ASP A 437 -3.38 36.15 -0.27
N GLN A 438 -4.17 35.29 -0.92
CA GLN A 438 -4.10 33.85 -0.77
C GLN A 438 -4.24 33.14 -2.12
N VAL A 439 -3.47 32.06 -2.28
CA VAL A 439 -3.46 31.19 -3.46
C VAL A 439 -3.85 29.77 -3.03
N ARG A 440 -4.79 29.18 -3.77
CA ARG A 440 -5.33 27.82 -3.53
C ARG A 440 -5.52 27.12 -4.87
N ASP A 441 -4.55 26.30 -5.24
CA ASP A 441 -4.60 25.48 -6.44
C ASP A 441 -5.08 24.07 -6.11
N ALA A 442 -5.79 23.44 -7.04
CA ALA A 442 -6.28 22.08 -6.87
C ALA A 442 -6.33 21.31 -8.19
N THR A 443 -6.14 19.99 -8.12
CA THR A 443 -6.44 19.08 -9.24
C THR A 443 -7.91 19.19 -9.62
N THR A 444 -8.19 19.14 -10.92
CA THR A 444 -9.55 19.10 -11.45
C THR A 444 -9.96 17.71 -11.93
N SER A 445 -9.10 16.71 -11.69
CA SER A 445 -9.29 15.33 -12.15
C SER A 445 -9.56 15.22 -13.65
N SER A 446 -8.81 15.97 -14.46
CA SER A 446 -9.03 16.07 -15.90
C SER A 446 -8.93 14.76 -16.67
N ALA A 447 -8.19 13.77 -16.15
CA ALA A 447 -8.14 12.43 -16.72
C ALA A 447 -9.50 11.69 -16.66
N ALA A 448 -10.41 12.13 -15.80
CA ALA A 448 -11.73 11.56 -15.63
C ALA A 448 -12.82 12.26 -16.46
N TRP A 449 -12.52 13.41 -17.06
CA TRP A 449 -13.50 14.22 -17.78
C TRP A 449 -14.05 13.51 -19.01
N GLN A 450 -15.35 13.67 -19.24
CA GLN A 450 -16.02 13.33 -20.49
C GLN A 450 -16.79 14.54 -21.02
N ALA A 451 -16.94 14.61 -22.33
CA ALA A 451 -17.74 15.66 -22.95
C ALA A 451 -19.21 15.56 -22.46
N GLY A 452 -19.76 16.69 -22.03
CA GLY A 452 -21.08 16.83 -21.45
C GLY A 452 -21.10 16.82 -19.91
N ASP A 453 -20.01 16.48 -19.24
CA ASP A 453 -19.96 16.47 -17.78
C ASP A 453 -20.06 17.87 -17.18
N TRP A 454 -20.60 17.92 -15.96
CA TRP A 454 -20.48 19.08 -15.10
C TRP A 454 -19.39 18.85 -14.07
N LEU A 455 -18.53 19.84 -13.93
CA LEU A 455 -17.42 19.85 -12.98
C LEU A 455 -17.65 20.97 -11.97
N ILE A 456 -17.81 20.60 -10.71
CA ILE A 456 -17.87 21.55 -9.61
C ILE A 456 -16.56 21.45 -8.84
N THR A 457 -15.89 22.58 -8.65
CA THR A 457 -14.66 22.65 -7.86
C THR A 457 -14.81 23.66 -6.74
N TRP A 458 -14.01 23.51 -5.68
CA TRP A 458 -13.97 24.49 -4.60
C TRP A 458 -12.57 24.72 -4.04
N ALA A 459 -12.37 25.93 -3.54
CA ALA A 459 -11.18 26.33 -2.80
C ALA A 459 -11.61 27.01 -1.49
N VAL A 460 -10.97 26.62 -0.38
CA VAL A 460 -11.21 27.20 0.94
C VAL A 460 -10.03 28.09 1.33
N PHE A 461 -10.35 29.34 1.61
CA PHE A 461 -9.41 30.38 2.04
C PHE A 461 -9.54 30.61 3.55
N ASP A 462 -8.43 30.94 4.19
CA ASP A 462 -8.46 31.38 5.58
C ASP A 462 -9.20 32.72 5.71
N ALA A 463 -9.72 33.00 6.90
CA ALA A 463 -10.55 34.17 7.14
C ALA A 463 -9.83 35.47 6.74
N PRO A 464 -10.33 36.19 5.72
CA PRO A 464 -9.64 37.37 5.21
C PRO A 464 -9.78 38.54 6.21
N ALA A 465 -8.74 39.34 6.33
CA ALA A 465 -8.72 40.50 7.25
C ALA A 465 -9.65 41.65 6.79
N GLN A 466 -10.05 41.63 5.52
CA GLN A 466 -10.95 42.60 4.89
C GLN A 466 -11.94 41.86 3.99
N PRO A 467 -13.07 42.48 3.60
CA PRO A 467 -13.97 41.91 2.60
C PRO A 467 -13.21 41.57 1.31
N VAL A 468 -13.50 40.41 0.73
CA VAL A 468 -12.86 39.98 -0.52
C VAL A 468 -13.25 40.96 -1.63
N ALA A 469 -12.26 41.48 -2.36
CA ALA A 469 -12.50 42.39 -3.48
C ALA A 469 -12.90 41.62 -4.75
N HIS A 470 -12.16 40.55 -5.06
CA HIS A 470 -12.47 39.64 -6.16
C HIS A 470 -11.69 38.33 -6.01
N PHE A 471 -12.08 37.35 -6.81
CA PHE A 471 -11.32 36.14 -7.07
C PHE A 471 -10.84 36.11 -8.51
N ASP A 472 -9.62 35.65 -8.73
CA ASP A 472 -9.11 35.33 -10.06
C ASP A 472 -8.99 33.80 -10.17
N VAL A 473 -9.64 33.23 -11.19
CA VAL A 473 -9.69 31.78 -11.44
C VAL A 473 -9.30 31.43 -12.87
N GLY A 474 -8.91 30.18 -13.09
CA GLY A 474 -8.60 29.62 -14.39
C GLY A 474 -7.94 28.27 -14.25
N MET A 475 -7.54 27.66 -15.37
CA MET A 475 -6.88 26.36 -15.36
C MET A 475 -5.52 26.40 -16.04
N TYR A 476 -4.67 25.44 -15.72
CA TYR A 476 -3.35 25.28 -16.30
C TYR A 476 -2.93 23.81 -16.36
N THR A 477 -1.98 23.47 -17.23
CA THR A 477 -1.41 22.13 -17.34
C THR A 477 -0.37 21.87 -16.24
N TRP A 478 -0.38 20.67 -15.65
CA TRP A 478 0.62 20.21 -14.70
C TRP A 478 1.46 19.07 -15.30
N PRO A 479 2.80 19.09 -15.14
CA PRO A 479 3.61 20.03 -14.37
C PRO A 479 4.11 21.27 -15.14
N ASP A 480 3.71 21.46 -16.40
CA ASP A 480 4.27 22.50 -17.29
C ASP A 480 3.89 23.95 -16.91
N LEU A 481 2.89 24.12 -16.05
CA LEU A 481 2.36 25.40 -15.57
C LEU A 481 1.83 26.32 -16.68
N GLN A 482 1.42 25.77 -17.81
CA GLN A 482 0.88 26.56 -18.92
C GLN A 482 -0.61 26.82 -18.70
N ARG A 483 -0.98 28.10 -18.57
CA ARG A 483 -2.39 28.51 -18.46
C ARG A 483 -3.16 28.10 -19.70
N SER A 484 -4.38 27.60 -19.50
CA SER A 484 -5.36 27.38 -20.57
C SER A 484 -5.94 28.72 -21.00
N PRO A 485 -5.73 29.15 -22.26
CA PRO A 485 -6.23 30.43 -22.74
C PRO A 485 -7.76 30.52 -22.71
N VAL A 486 -8.28 31.73 -22.50
CA VAL A 486 -9.72 32.03 -22.60
C VAL A 486 -10.10 32.20 -24.08
N HIS A 487 -11.08 31.45 -24.53
CA HIS A 487 -11.63 31.56 -25.88
C HIS A 487 -12.35 32.89 -26.11
N GLY A 488 -12.18 33.46 -27.30
CA GLY A 488 -12.98 34.58 -27.78
C GLY A 488 -12.72 35.91 -27.07
N ARG A 489 -11.59 36.06 -26.37
CA ARG A 489 -11.13 37.38 -25.93
C ARG A 489 -10.78 38.25 -27.13
N GLU A 490 -11.04 39.55 -26.98
CA GLU A 490 -10.68 40.53 -27.99
C GLU A 490 -9.16 40.54 -28.22
N PRO A 491 -8.67 40.85 -29.44
CA PRO A 491 -7.24 40.78 -29.77
C PRO A 491 -6.32 41.64 -28.91
N ASP A 492 -6.85 42.65 -28.22
CA ASP A 492 -6.13 43.55 -27.32
C ASP A 492 -6.13 43.09 -25.85
N GLN A 493 -6.85 42.01 -25.53
CA GLN A 493 -6.89 41.40 -24.20
C GLN A 493 -5.95 40.19 -24.12
N ASP A 494 -5.19 40.10 -23.01
CA ASP A 494 -4.33 38.94 -22.76
C ASP A 494 -5.20 37.67 -22.65
N PRO A 495 -5.08 36.67 -23.55
CA PRO A 495 -5.86 35.45 -23.48
C PRO A 495 -5.51 34.58 -22.26
N LEU A 496 -4.36 34.82 -21.62
CA LEU A 496 -3.90 34.13 -20.41
C LEU A 496 -4.25 34.86 -19.11
N ALA A 497 -4.86 36.05 -19.18
CA ALA A 497 -5.31 36.73 -17.98
C ALA A 497 -6.41 35.91 -17.28
N PRO A 498 -6.47 35.91 -15.95
CA PRO A 498 -7.44 35.10 -15.21
C PRO A 498 -8.88 35.54 -15.50
N ILE A 499 -9.83 34.68 -15.14
CA ILE A 499 -11.25 35.01 -15.08
C ILE A 499 -11.52 35.65 -13.72
N ARG A 500 -11.97 36.91 -13.73
CA ARG A 500 -12.25 37.67 -12.51
C ARG A 500 -13.70 37.52 -12.07
N LEU A 501 -13.90 37.11 -10.83
CA LEU A 501 -15.20 36.93 -10.17
C LEU A 501 -15.33 37.95 -9.02
N ILE A 502 -16.39 38.74 -9.01
CA ILE A 502 -16.59 39.82 -8.02
C ILE A 502 -17.73 39.40 -7.07
N PRO A 503 -17.45 39.14 -5.77
CA PRO A 503 -18.38 38.71 -4.72
C PRO A 503 -19.70 39.48 -4.62
#